data_AF-A0A1Y3R7Z7-F1
#
_entry.id   AF-A0A1Y3R7Z7-F1
#
_cell.length_a   1.000
_cell.length_b   1.000
_cell.length_c   1.000
_cell.angle_alpha   90.00
_cell.angle_beta   90.00
_cell.angle_gamma   90.00
#
_symmetry.space_group_name_H-M   'P 1'
#
loop_
_entity.id
_entity.type
_entity.pdbx_description
1 polymer ?
#
loop_
_entity_poly.entity_id
_entity_poly.type
_entity_poly.pdbx_seq_one_letter_code
_entity_poly.pdbx_strand_id
1 'polypeptide(L)' 'MKKMMALIAALALAASLTACGGHCKSCDQPVYKDGYCEYHYALNAAQDLVDDAAQAAQDAIFG' A
#
# COMPACT_ATOMS: atom_id res chain seq x y z
N MET A 1 1.22 -40.72 14.05
CA MET A 1 2.26 -39.96 13.31
C MET A 1 1.72 -39.22 12.08
N LYS A 2 0.99 -39.88 11.16
CA LYS A 2 0.45 -39.25 9.93
C LYS A 2 -0.44 -38.01 10.19
N LYS A 3 -1.28 -38.05 11.24
CA LYS A 3 -2.17 -36.94 11.61
C LYS A 3 -1.46 -35.75 12.27
N MET A 4 -0.33 -35.99 12.95
CA MET A 4 0.50 -34.91 13.51
C MET A 4 1.32 -34.21 12.43
N MET A 5 1.85 -34.94 11.44
CA MET A 5 2.55 -34.30 10.32
C MET A 5 1.64 -33.43 9.45
N ALA A 6 0.37 -33.82 9.27
CA ALA A 6 -0.61 -33.00 8.56
C ALA A 6 -0.87 -31.66 9.28
N LEU A 7 -0.94 -31.66 10.61
CA LEU A 7 -1.14 -30.45 11.41
C LEU A 7 0.06 -29.50 11.34
N ILE A 8 1.29 -30.04 11.36
CA ILE A 8 2.52 -29.23 11.27
C ILE A 8 2.64 -28.60 9.88
N ALA A 9 2.32 -29.34 8.81
CA ALA A 9 2.33 -28.82 7.45
C ALA A 9 1.28 -27.71 7.25
N ALA A 10 0.09 -27.86 7.84
CA ALA A 10 -0.96 -26.85 7.78
C ALA A 10 -0.58 -25.55 8.52
N LEU A 11 0.09 -25.65 9.68
CA LEU A 11 0.58 -24.48 10.40
C LEU A 11 1.68 -23.73 9.63
N ALA A 12 2.60 -24.46 8.98
CA ALA A 12 3.68 -23.84 8.19
C ALA A 12 3.13 -23.03 7.00
N LEU A 13 2.08 -23.53 6.34
CA LEU A 13 1.45 -22.84 5.21
C LEU A 13 0.70 -21.57 5.64
N ALA A 14 0.09 -21.57 6.83
CA ALA A 14 -0.58 -20.40 7.39
C ALA A 14 0.40 -19.29 7.78
N ALA A 15 1.56 -19.65 8.35
CA ALA A 15 2.59 -18.69 8.74
C ALA A 15 3.25 -17.97 7.54
N SER A 16 3.35 -18.63 6.37
CA SER A 16 3.85 -18.00 5.15
C SER A 16 2.92 -16.93 4.57
N LEU A 17 1.62 -16.97 4.87
CA LEU A 17 0.65 -15.98 4.38
C LEU A 17 0.76 -14.66 5.15
N THR A 18 1.10 -14.71 6.44
CA THR A 18 1.32 -13.50 7.28
C THR A 18 2.61 -12.75 6.95
N ALA A 19 3.55 -13.36 6.22
CA ALA A 19 4.78 -12.71 5.77
C ALA A 19 4.60 -11.86 4.50
N CYS A 20 3.48 -12.03 3.76
CA CYS A 20 3.10 -11.15 2.67
C CYS A 20 2.28 -9.96 3.20
N GLY A 21 2.86 -9.16 4.10
CA GLY A 21 2.36 -7.82 4.36
C GLY A 21 2.56 -7.00 3.09
N GLY A 22 1.51 -6.35 2.57
CA GLY A 22 1.63 -5.56 1.34
C GLY A 22 2.77 -4.53 1.47
N HIS A 23 3.58 -4.42 0.43
CA HIS A 23 4.59 -3.36 0.31
C HIS A 23 3.97 -2.12 -0.33
N CYS A 24 4.50 -0.96 0.02
CA CYS A 24 4.13 0.29 -0.61
C CYS A 24 4.30 0.20 -2.13
N LYS A 25 3.34 0.71 -2.90
CA LYS A 25 3.37 0.68 -4.38
C LYS A 25 4.62 1.32 -4.99
N SER A 26 5.28 2.20 -4.25
CA SER A 26 6.46 2.96 -4.69
C SER A 26 7.75 2.61 -3.94
N CYS A 27 7.72 1.76 -2.91
CA CYS A 27 8.92 1.31 -2.20
C CYS A 27 8.69 0.06 -1.34
N ASP A 28 9.76 -0.55 -0.84
CA ASP A 28 9.68 -1.78 -0.02
C ASP A 28 9.20 -1.58 1.42
N GLN A 29 8.82 -0.37 1.82
CA GLN A 29 8.27 -0.11 3.15
C GLN A 29 6.88 -0.75 3.32
N PRO A 30 6.51 -1.16 4.56
CA PRO A 30 5.18 -1.70 4.82
C PRO A 30 4.07 -0.69 4.49
N VAL A 31 2.94 -1.19 4.01
CA VAL A 31 1.75 -0.37 3.71
C VAL A 31 1.17 0.22 4.99
N TYR A 32 0.92 1.52 4.95
CA TYR A 32 0.15 2.27 5.94
C TYR A 32 -1.31 2.42 5.49
N LYS A 33 -1.54 3.08 4.34
CA LYS A 33 -2.88 3.40 3.82
C LYS A 33 -2.88 3.50 2.30
N ASP A 34 -3.97 3.08 1.65
CA ASP A 34 -4.17 3.15 0.19
C ASP A 34 -3.09 2.43 -0.66
N GLY A 35 -2.39 1.48 -0.03
CA GLY A 35 -1.26 0.77 -0.64
C GLY A 35 0.04 1.56 -0.64
N TYR A 36 0.14 2.66 0.10
CA TYR A 36 1.35 3.46 0.29
C TYR A 36 1.86 3.37 1.73
N CYS A 37 3.17 3.56 1.91
CA CYS A 37 3.74 3.88 3.22
C CYS A 37 3.37 5.33 3.61
N GLU A 38 3.52 5.71 4.88
CA GLU A 38 3.15 7.05 5.38
C GLU A 38 3.75 8.18 4.54
N TYR A 39 5.03 8.05 4.15
CA TYR A 39 5.73 9.03 3.34
C TYR A 39 5.12 9.18 1.94
N HIS A 40 4.92 8.07 1.21
CA HIS A 40 4.34 8.13 -0.11
C HIS A 40 2.85 8.47 -0.10
N TYR A 41 2.12 8.17 0.98
CA TYR A 41 0.75 8.61 1.17
C TYR A 41 0.68 10.15 1.27
N ALA A 42 1.54 10.75 2.10
CA ALA A 42 1.61 12.20 2.24
C ALA A 42 2.04 12.90 0.94
N LEU A 43 3.01 12.33 0.23
CA LEU A 43 3.45 12.85 -1.07
C LEU A 43 2.35 12.76 -2.14
N ASN A 44 1.57 11.67 -2.18
CA ASN A 44 0.46 11.53 -3.12
C ASN A 44 -0.62 12.56 -2.82
N ALA A 45 -1.03 12.69 -1.56
CA ALA A 45 -2.02 13.68 -1.15
C ALA A 45 -1.56 15.13 -1.44
N ALA A 46 -0.28 15.42 -1.26
CA ALA A 46 0.28 16.73 -1.61
C ALA A 46 0.27 16.99 -3.12
N GLN A 47 0.57 15.99 -3.93
CA GLN A 47 0.49 16.09 -5.40
C GLN A 47 -0.94 16.35 -5.86
N ASP A 48 -1.91 15.60 -5.33
CA ASP A 48 -3.33 15.78 -5.67
C ASP A 48 -3.79 17.24 -5.40
N LEU A 49 -3.39 17.81 -4.24
CA LEU A 49 -3.71 19.21 -3.90
C LEU A 49 -3.05 20.23 -4.84
N VAL A 50 -1.82 19.97 -5.27
CA VAL A 50 -1.10 20.86 -6.21
C VAL A 50 -1.73 20.79 -7.59
N ASP A 51 -2.10 19.60 -8.05
CA ASP A 51 -2.74 19.39 -9.34
C ASP A 51 -4.13 20.03 -9.40
N ASP A 52 -4.91 19.92 -8.33
CA ASP A 52 -6.21 20.60 -8.19
C ASP A 52 -6.05 22.12 -8.25
N ALA A 53 -5.07 22.67 -7.53
CA ALA A 53 -4.78 24.11 -7.57
C ALA A 53 -4.32 24.57 -8.96
N ALA A 54 -3.50 23.76 -9.63
CA ALA A 54 -3.03 24.05 -10.99
C ALA A 54 -4.16 24.01 -12.02
N GLN A 55 -5.10 23.07 -11.90
CA GLN A 55 -6.30 23.01 -12.74
C GLN A 55 -7.20 24.23 -12.50
N ALA A 56 -7.49 24.56 -11.25
CA ALA A 56 -8.31 25.73 -10.93
C ALA A 56 -7.69 27.04 -11.46
N ALA A 57 -6.37 27.17 -11.41
CA ALA A 57 -5.67 28.32 -11.98
C ALA A 57 -5.78 28.37 -13.51
N GLN A 58 -5.67 27.23 -14.19
CA GLN A 58 -5.86 27.17 -15.65
C GLN A 58 -7.29 27.53 -16.05
N ASP A 59 -8.29 26.98 -15.37
CA ASP A 59 -9.70 27.29 -15.62
C ASP A 59 -10.00 28.78 -15.38
N ALA A 60 -9.39 29.40 -14.35
CA ALA A 60 -9.57 30.83 -14.10
C ALA A 60 -8.95 31.74 -15.17
N ILE A 61 -7.93 31.28 -15.90
CA ILE A 61 -7.24 32.05 -16.94
C ILE A 61 -7.88 31.83 -18.31
N PHE A 62 -8.31 30.60 -18.59
CA PHE A 62 -8.72 30.17 -19.93
C PHE A 62 -10.20 29.76 -20.04
N GLY A 63 -10.94 29.71 -18.93
CA GLY A 63 -12.36 29.39 -18.86
C GLY A 63 -13.29 30.59 -18.97
#